data_AF-A0A4R2DKC7-F1
#
_entry.id   AF-A0A4R2DKC7-F1
#
_cell.length_a   1.000
_cell.length_b   1.000
_cell.length_c   1.000
_cell.angle_alpha   90.00
_cell.angle_beta   90.00
_cell.angle_gamma   90.00
#
_symmetry.space_group_name_H-M   'P 1'
#
loop_
_entity.id
_entity.type
_entity.pdbx_description
1 polymer ?
#
loop_
_entity_poly.entity_id
_entity_poly.type
_entity_poly.pdbx_seq_one_letter_code
_entity_poly.pdbx_strand_id
1 'polypeptide(L)'
;MNIEQALHRVRTGPQGPEVAAFFDFDGTIVHGFSGLHFFRDRLLAGKVTAAELASTMVNGLRGTDSEADFERFVAVAFKAWRGHSEEELYEIGQRLFMSTIAGHLYPEAWQLIGAHQNAGHTVVIASSASRYQIQAAADALGVEHVLFTPLEVVDGVLTGRVDGKSLWRSGKADATHAFIDEHGIDGPRSYTYSNGGEDAEFLATTGNPTATNPDGTLDRIARERKWPILRFRPRGTPGVKEAVRTAAAYGGIVGSVWTGLGLGLVNRSRKVALDSIMNIGSDVSLALAGIDVRVRGEANAWEHRPAVFIFNHQSQLDPVLLAKVLRHDFTGITKKEMATDPLFGPLLRFAGATFVDRGNTERAVEALAPVVDTLRQGTSVIIAPEGTRSPTPQIGPFKKGAFRIAMQAQVPVVPVVIRNAGEMLWKHSTLLRSGTVDVAVLDPIDVSEWRVSDLDTHITAVEDLYRKTLTDWPTA
;
A
#
# COMPACT_ATOMS: atom_id res chain seq x y z
N MET A 1 5.26 -7.29 -22.81
CA MET A 1 5.77 -5.98 -22.35
C MET A 1 5.96 -6.08 -20.84
N ASN A 2 7.05 -5.54 -20.29
CA ASN A 2 7.23 -5.45 -18.84
C ASN A 2 6.81 -4.06 -18.32
N ILE A 3 6.77 -3.88 -17.00
CA ILE A 3 6.34 -2.61 -16.38
C ILE A 3 7.25 -1.45 -16.78
N GLU A 4 8.57 -1.62 -16.78
CA GLU A 4 9.52 -0.57 -17.18
C GLU A 4 9.29 -0.07 -18.61
N GLN A 5 9.00 -0.98 -19.54
CA GLN A 5 8.64 -0.64 -20.92
C GLN A 5 7.32 0.13 -20.98
N ALA A 6 6.32 -0.24 -20.16
CA ALA A 6 5.05 0.46 -20.08
C ALA A 6 5.23 1.88 -19.52
N LEU A 7 5.99 2.04 -18.43
CA LEU A 7 6.31 3.34 -17.82
C LEU A 7 7.07 4.23 -18.80
N HIS A 8 8.07 3.68 -19.52
CA HIS A 8 8.80 4.41 -20.53
C HIS A 8 7.90 4.90 -21.68
N ARG A 9 6.95 4.07 -22.13
CA ARG A 9 5.97 4.43 -23.16
C ARG A 9 5.07 5.60 -22.73
N VAL A 10 4.71 5.69 -21.45
CA VAL A 10 3.93 6.83 -20.92
C VAL A 10 4.80 8.09 -20.86
N ARG A 11 6.02 7.99 -20.31
CA ARG A 11 6.94 9.13 -20.15
C ARG A 11 7.40 9.76 -21.47
N THR A 12 7.45 8.97 -22.54
CA THR A 12 7.88 9.43 -23.88
C THR A 12 6.73 9.66 -24.84
N GLY A 13 5.50 9.36 -24.42
CA GLY A 13 4.29 9.49 -25.22
C GLY A 13 3.71 10.90 -25.23
N PRO A 14 2.49 11.05 -25.79
CA PRO A 14 1.64 12.22 -25.60
C PRO A 14 1.61 12.70 -24.14
N GLN A 15 1.51 14.01 -23.92
CA GLN A 15 1.45 14.63 -22.60
C GLN A 15 0.25 15.60 -22.55
N GLY A 16 -0.19 15.94 -21.34
CA GLY A 16 -1.23 16.94 -21.09
C GLY A 16 -2.64 16.36 -20.84
N PRO A 17 -3.58 17.21 -20.39
CA PRO A 17 -4.87 16.78 -19.86
C PRO A 17 -5.83 16.24 -20.92
N GLU A 18 -5.62 16.60 -22.18
CA GLU A 18 -6.36 16.09 -23.35
C GLU A 18 -6.10 14.58 -23.58
N VAL A 19 -5.08 14.00 -22.95
CA VAL A 19 -4.80 12.56 -23.02
C VAL A 19 -5.37 11.90 -21.78
N ALA A 20 -6.17 10.85 -21.94
CA ALA A 20 -6.71 10.08 -20.82
C ALA A 20 -6.02 8.72 -20.65
N ALA A 21 -6.09 8.19 -19.44
CA ALA A 21 -5.73 6.82 -19.12
C ALA A 21 -6.88 6.15 -18.35
N PHE A 22 -7.60 5.25 -19.02
CA PHE A 22 -8.71 4.51 -18.46
C PHE A 22 -8.23 3.17 -17.91
N PHE A 23 -8.58 2.90 -16.65
CA PHE A 23 -8.20 1.67 -15.97
C PHE A 23 -9.44 0.91 -15.53
N ASP A 24 -9.51 -0.37 -15.89
CA ASP A 24 -10.34 -1.30 -15.15
C ASP A 24 -9.85 -1.43 -13.69
N PHE A 25 -10.74 -1.81 -12.79
CA PHE A 25 -10.44 -1.95 -11.37
C PHE A 25 -10.12 -3.39 -10.96
N ASP A 26 -11.06 -4.31 -11.17
CA ASP A 26 -11.02 -5.68 -10.62
C ASP A 26 -10.23 -6.63 -11.53
N GLY A 27 -9.01 -7.00 -11.11
CA GLY A 27 -8.06 -7.80 -11.88
C GLY A 27 -6.99 -6.94 -12.57
N THR A 28 -7.24 -5.64 -12.71
CA THR A 28 -6.34 -4.67 -13.34
C THR A 28 -5.60 -3.81 -12.32
N ILE A 29 -6.30 -3.05 -11.46
CA ILE A 29 -5.71 -2.25 -10.37
C ILE A 29 -5.59 -3.09 -9.09
N VAL A 30 -6.63 -3.86 -8.76
CA VAL A 30 -6.69 -4.74 -7.59
C VAL A 30 -6.60 -6.19 -8.06
N HIS A 31 -5.86 -7.02 -7.34
CA HIS A 31 -5.85 -8.46 -7.58
C HIS A 31 -7.17 -9.11 -7.12
N GLY A 32 -7.87 -9.72 -8.06
CA GLY A 32 -9.11 -10.46 -7.81
C GLY A 32 -10.34 -9.58 -7.94
N PHE A 33 -11.43 -9.99 -7.29
CA PHE A 33 -12.75 -9.34 -7.41
C PHE A 33 -13.14 -8.67 -6.08
N SER A 34 -13.21 -7.35 -6.07
CA SER A 34 -13.53 -6.51 -4.91
C SER A 34 -14.88 -6.87 -4.27
N GLY A 35 -15.89 -7.21 -5.08
CA GLY A 35 -17.21 -7.61 -4.61
C GLY A 35 -17.19 -8.84 -3.68
N LEU A 36 -16.20 -9.72 -3.83
CA LEU A 36 -16.05 -10.88 -2.94
C LEU A 36 -15.67 -10.46 -1.51
N HIS A 37 -14.92 -9.37 -1.34
CA HIS A 37 -14.56 -8.86 -0.01
C HIS A 37 -15.78 -8.30 0.73
N PHE A 38 -16.67 -7.57 0.03
CA PHE A 38 -17.93 -7.09 0.57
C PHE A 38 -18.87 -8.24 0.95
N PHE A 39 -18.96 -9.25 0.09
CA PHE A 39 -19.75 -10.46 0.40
C PHE A 39 -19.21 -11.19 1.63
N ARG A 40 -17.88 -11.39 1.71
CA ARG A 40 -17.22 -12.06 2.85
C ARG A 40 -17.42 -11.30 4.16
N ASP A 41 -17.34 -9.98 4.14
CA ASP A 41 -17.58 -9.13 5.31
C ASP A 41 -19.01 -9.31 5.83
N ARG A 42 -20.01 -9.24 4.94
CA ARG A 42 -21.41 -9.51 5.30
C ARG A 42 -21.59 -10.92 5.86
N LEU A 43 -20.89 -11.92 5.30
CA LEU A 43 -20.97 -13.30 5.78
C LEU A 43 -20.41 -13.43 7.20
N LEU A 44 -19.22 -12.86 7.46
CA LEU A 44 -18.59 -12.88 8.79
C LEU A 44 -19.39 -12.07 9.82
N ALA A 45 -20.08 -11.02 9.40
CA ALA A 45 -20.99 -10.24 10.23
C ALA A 45 -22.36 -10.92 10.45
N GLY A 46 -22.61 -12.11 9.87
CA GLY A 46 -23.89 -12.80 9.97
C GLY A 46 -25.05 -12.10 9.23
N LYS A 47 -24.73 -11.18 8.31
CA LYS A 47 -25.70 -10.35 7.56
C LYS A 47 -26.11 -10.96 6.21
N VAL A 48 -25.65 -12.17 5.88
CA VAL A 48 -26.05 -12.89 4.65
C VAL A 48 -27.21 -13.83 4.96
N THR A 49 -28.30 -13.68 4.21
CA THR A 49 -29.50 -14.51 4.41
C THR A 49 -29.32 -15.93 3.82
N ALA A 50 -30.07 -16.91 4.33
CA ALA A 50 -30.04 -18.28 3.80
C ALA A 50 -30.47 -18.35 2.32
N ALA A 51 -31.40 -17.48 1.91
CA ALA A 51 -31.82 -17.34 0.51
C ALA A 51 -30.70 -16.77 -0.37
N GLU A 52 -29.96 -15.76 0.10
CA GLU A 52 -28.78 -15.22 -0.60
C GLU A 52 -27.68 -16.28 -0.76
N LEU A 53 -27.37 -17.02 0.32
CA LEU A 53 -26.40 -18.13 0.30
C LEU A 53 -26.82 -19.22 -0.71
N ALA A 54 -28.08 -19.64 -0.68
CA ALA A 54 -28.59 -20.63 -1.62
C ALA A 54 -28.52 -20.13 -3.07
N SER A 55 -28.90 -18.87 -3.33
CA SER A 55 -28.81 -18.28 -4.68
C SER A 55 -27.37 -18.15 -5.17
N THR A 56 -26.43 -17.81 -4.28
CA THR A 56 -25.00 -17.68 -4.60
C THR A 56 -24.41 -19.06 -4.92
N MET A 57 -24.75 -20.10 -4.15
CA MET A 57 -24.34 -21.48 -4.42
C MET A 57 -24.90 -21.99 -5.75
N VAL A 58 -26.19 -21.77 -6.02
CA VAL A 58 -26.85 -22.18 -7.28
C VAL A 58 -26.22 -21.46 -8.48
N ASN A 59 -25.92 -20.17 -8.37
CA ASN A 59 -25.26 -19.41 -9.43
C ASN A 59 -23.79 -19.84 -9.62
N GLY A 60 -23.06 -20.15 -8.53
CA GLY A 60 -21.70 -20.67 -8.60
C GLY A 60 -21.61 -22.05 -9.26
N LEU A 61 -22.65 -22.89 -9.13
CA LEU A 61 -22.75 -24.19 -9.81
C LEU A 61 -23.08 -24.09 -11.30
N ARG A 62 -23.72 -23.00 -11.74
CA ARG A 62 -24.13 -22.78 -13.14
C ARG A 62 -23.04 -22.16 -14.01
N GLY A 63 -21.99 -21.60 -13.42
CA GLY A 63 -21.01 -20.79 -14.14
C GLY A 63 -21.59 -19.44 -14.58
N THR A 64 -20.72 -18.47 -14.84
CA THR A 64 -21.09 -17.14 -15.36
C THR A 64 -20.64 -17.03 -16.82
N ASP A 65 -21.30 -17.76 -17.71
CA ASP A 65 -20.92 -17.82 -19.12
C ASP A 65 -21.63 -16.77 -20.00
N SER A 66 -22.65 -16.07 -19.47
CA SER A 66 -23.44 -15.07 -20.21
C SER A 66 -23.60 -13.72 -19.49
N GLU A 67 -23.91 -12.68 -20.27
CA GLU A 67 -24.22 -11.31 -19.81
C GLU A 67 -25.34 -11.27 -18.77
N ALA A 68 -26.42 -11.98 -19.08
CA ALA A 68 -27.57 -12.05 -18.21
C ALA A 68 -27.28 -12.79 -16.90
N ASP A 69 -26.31 -13.73 -16.88
CA ASP A 69 -25.89 -14.42 -15.65
C ASP A 69 -25.09 -13.50 -14.72
N PHE A 70 -24.20 -12.69 -15.28
CA PHE A 70 -23.45 -11.70 -14.51
C PHE A 70 -24.35 -10.59 -13.98
N GLU A 71 -25.25 -10.04 -14.81
CA GLU A 71 -26.24 -9.07 -14.36
C GLU A 71 -27.12 -9.60 -13.23
N ARG A 72 -27.55 -10.88 -13.30
CA ARG A 72 -28.28 -11.53 -12.21
C ARG A 72 -27.44 -11.64 -10.94
N PHE A 73 -26.17 -12.03 -11.05
CA PHE A 73 -25.27 -12.15 -9.90
C PHE A 73 -25.05 -10.80 -9.22
N VAL A 74 -24.74 -9.77 -10.00
CA VAL A 74 -24.53 -8.40 -9.53
C VAL A 74 -25.81 -7.82 -8.94
N ALA A 75 -26.96 -8.04 -9.58
CA ALA A 75 -28.26 -7.60 -9.06
C ALA A 75 -28.60 -8.25 -7.70
N VAL A 76 -28.26 -9.53 -7.50
CA VAL A 76 -28.42 -10.19 -6.19
C VAL A 76 -27.52 -9.53 -5.13
N ALA A 77 -26.28 -9.21 -5.49
CA ALA A 77 -25.34 -8.55 -4.59
C ALA A 77 -25.85 -7.15 -4.18
N PHE A 78 -26.30 -6.32 -5.14
CA PHE A 78 -26.82 -4.98 -4.86
C PHE A 78 -28.18 -4.97 -4.18
N LYS A 79 -29.06 -5.94 -4.47
CA LYS A 79 -30.33 -6.10 -3.75
C LYS A 79 -30.12 -6.28 -2.26
N ALA A 80 -29.01 -6.88 -1.86
CA ALA A 80 -28.67 -7.11 -0.48
C ALA A 80 -28.24 -5.82 0.27
N TRP A 81 -28.02 -4.72 -0.44
CA TRP A 81 -27.78 -3.38 0.13
C TRP A 81 -29.05 -2.54 0.26
N ARG A 82 -30.21 -3.06 -0.15
CA ARG A 82 -31.48 -2.37 0.00
C ARG A 82 -31.68 -1.92 1.46
N GLY A 83 -32.06 -0.66 1.64
CA GLY A 83 -32.32 -0.08 2.96
C GLY A 83 -31.09 0.44 3.71
N HIS A 84 -29.89 0.29 3.17
CA HIS A 84 -28.69 0.95 3.72
C HIS A 84 -28.62 2.38 3.21
N SER A 85 -28.11 3.29 4.04
CA SER A 85 -27.80 4.66 3.59
C SER A 85 -26.52 4.67 2.75
N GLU A 86 -26.37 5.70 1.91
CA GLU A 86 -25.12 5.91 1.18
C GLU A 86 -23.92 6.05 2.13
N GLU A 87 -24.09 6.81 3.22
CA GLU A 87 -23.07 7.04 4.24
C GLU A 87 -22.57 5.72 4.85
N GLU A 88 -23.47 4.80 5.22
CA GLU A 88 -23.09 3.50 5.77
C GLU A 88 -22.25 2.68 4.76
N LEU A 89 -22.61 2.70 3.48
CA LEU A 89 -21.86 1.97 2.46
C LEU A 89 -20.50 2.60 2.17
N TYR A 90 -20.36 3.92 2.23
CA TYR A 90 -19.07 4.59 2.16
C TYR A 90 -18.18 4.22 3.34
N GLU A 91 -18.70 4.19 4.56
CA GLU A 91 -17.95 3.77 5.74
C GLU A 91 -17.49 2.30 5.63
N ILE A 92 -18.37 1.42 5.15
CA ILE A 92 -18.01 0.02 4.88
C ILE A 92 -16.91 -0.06 3.83
N GLY A 93 -17.05 0.69 2.73
CA GLY A 93 -16.05 0.74 1.65
C GLY A 93 -14.68 1.20 2.15
N GLN A 94 -14.63 2.30 2.91
CA GLN A 94 -13.39 2.79 3.51
C GLN A 94 -12.78 1.77 4.47
N ARG A 95 -13.58 1.18 5.36
CA ARG A 95 -13.11 0.15 6.30
C ARG A 95 -12.51 -1.05 5.56
N LEU A 96 -13.21 -1.58 4.56
CA LEU A 96 -12.76 -2.73 3.77
C LEU A 96 -11.54 -2.43 2.92
N PHE A 97 -11.44 -1.21 2.41
CA PHE A 97 -10.23 -0.73 1.74
C PHE A 97 -9.03 -0.82 2.68
N MET A 98 -9.13 -0.17 3.83
CA MET A 98 -8.07 -0.08 4.83
C MET A 98 -7.66 -1.44 5.41
N SER A 99 -8.62 -2.35 5.60
CA SER A 99 -8.37 -3.66 6.22
C SER A 99 -7.91 -4.72 5.24
N THR A 100 -8.28 -4.63 3.95
CA THR A 100 -8.16 -5.78 3.04
C THR A 100 -7.87 -5.40 1.59
N ILE A 101 -8.67 -4.54 0.95
CA ILE A 101 -8.53 -4.30 -0.50
C ILE A 101 -7.19 -3.63 -0.82
N ALA A 102 -6.73 -2.71 0.02
CA ALA A 102 -5.47 -2.01 -0.18
C ALA A 102 -4.27 -2.97 -0.31
N GLY A 103 -4.27 -4.10 0.41
CA GLY A 103 -3.21 -5.11 0.33
C GLY A 103 -3.23 -5.97 -0.94
N HIS A 104 -4.29 -5.84 -1.74
CA HIS A 104 -4.45 -6.51 -3.02
C HIS A 104 -4.20 -5.56 -4.21
N LEU A 105 -3.97 -4.27 -3.98
CA LEU A 105 -3.55 -3.35 -5.05
C LEU A 105 -2.25 -3.86 -5.69
N TYR A 106 -2.19 -3.83 -7.03
CA TYR A 106 -0.95 -4.08 -7.75
C TYR A 106 -0.06 -2.83 -7.68
N PRO A 107 1.15 -2.94 -7.10
CA PRO A 107 2.13 -1.86 -7.12
C PRO A 107 2.49 -1.42 -8.54
N GLU A 108 2.52 -2.36 -9.47
CA GLU A 108 2.76 -2.08 -10.88
C GLU A 108 1.63 -1.24 -11.51
N ALA A 109 0.37 -1.50 -11.14
CA ALA A 109 -0.77 -0.67 -11.61
C ALA A 109 -0.66 0.75 -11.07
N TRP A 110 -0.25 0.89 -9.82
CA TRP A 110 -0.04 2.21 -9.24
C TRP A 110 1.14 2.96 -9.89
N GLN A 111 2.29 2.32 -10.10
CA GLN A 111 3.39 2.96 -10.83
C GLN A 111 2.93 3.50 -12.19
N LEU A 112 2.06 2.74 -12.86
CA LEU A 112 1.48 3.14 -14.14
C LEU A 112 0.50 4.32 -14.02
N ILE A 113 -0.39 4.31 -13.03
CA ILE A 113 -1.28 5.43 -12.70
C ILE A 113 -0.46 6.70 -12.40
N GLY A 114 0.56 6.58 -11.54
CA GLY A 114 1.44 7.69 -11.19
C GLY A 114 2.22 8.24 -12.39
N ALA A 115 2.66 7.37 -13.30
CA ALA A 115 3.30 7.81 -14.54
C ALA A 115 2.34 8.61 -15.43
N HIS A 116 1.07 8.22 -15.51
CA HIS A 116 0.05 8.97 -16.25
C HIS A 116 -0.29 10.32 -15.58
N GLN A 117 -0.44 10.34 -14.25
CA GLN A 117 -0.63 11.58 -13.49
C GLN A 117 0.54 12.55 -13.71
N ASN A 118 1.79 12.06 -13.65
CA ASN A 118 2.99 12.87 -13.90
C ASN A 118 3.10 13.36 -15.35
N ALA A 119 2.52 12.64 -16.31
CA ALA A 119 2.42 13.06 -17.70
C ALA A 119 1.31 14.11 -17.93
N GLY A 120 0.59 14.49 -16.87
CA GLY A 120 -0.54 15.42 -16.91
C GLY A 120 -1.80 14.83 -17.53
N HIS A 121 -1.90 13.50 -17.64
CA HIS A 121 -3.07 12.85 -18.25
C HIS A 121 -4.28 12.88 -17.32
N THR A 122 -5.47 12.89 -17.91
CA THR A 122 -6.73 12.66 -17.18
C THR A 122 -6.85 11.17 -16.85
N VAL A 123 -6.66 10.80 -15.59
CA VAL A 123 -6.75 9.40 -15.15
C VAL A 123 -8.18 9.07 -14.72
N VAL A 124 -8.69 7.92 -15.20
CA VAL A 124 -10.07 7.49 -14.97
C VAL A 124 -10.09 6.02 -14.56
N ILE A 125 -10.79 5.68 -13.48
CA ILE A 125 -11.13 4.29 -13.15
C ILE A 125 -12.50 3.98 -13.74
N ALA A 126 -12.62 2.95 -14.57
CA ALA A 126 -13.87 2.48 -15.14
C ALA A 126 -14.15 1.04 -14.69
N SER A 127 -15.24 0.80 -13.98
CA SER A 127 -15.53 -0.53 -13.42
C SER A 127 -17.03 -0.82 -13.37
N SER A 128 -17.38 -2.10 -13.48
CA SER A 128 -18.74 -2.60 -13.25
C SER A 128 -19.15 -2.56 -11.77
N ALA A 129 -18.20 -2.35 -10.85
CA ALA A 129 -18.48 -2.20 -9.44
C ALA A 129 -19.19 -0.87 -9.14
N SER A 130 -19.81 -0.77 -7.97
CA SER A 130 -20.45 0.47 -7.50
C SER A 130 -19.42 1.47 -6.98
N ARG A 131 -19.82 2.75 -6.91
CA ARG A 131 -18.99 3.82 -6.32
C ARG A 131 -18.49 3.46 -4.91
N TYR A 132 -19.33 2.85 -4.07
CA TYR A 132 -18.97 2.48 -2.69
C TYR A 132 -17.82 1.46 -2.59
N GLN A 133 -17.59 0.68 -3.65
CA GLN A 133 -16.50 -0.29 -3.71
C GLN A 133 -15.18 0.33 -4.19
N ILE A 134 -15.28 1.34 -5.06
CA ILE A 134 -14.12 1.89 -5.80
C ILE A 134 -13.60 3.17 -5.16
N GLN A 135 -14.49 4.02 -4.60
CA GLN A 135 -14.16 5.40 -4.20
C GLN A 135 -12.96 5.45 -3.26
N ALA A 136 -12.94 4.62 -2.21
CA ALA A 136 -11.84 4.60 -1.25
C ALA A 136 -10.48 4.26 -1.90
N ALA A 137 -10.47 3.42 -2.94
CA ALA A 137 -9.26 3.13 -3.69
C ALA A 137 -8.90 4.25 -4.68
N ALA A 138 -9.89 4.86 -5.33
CA ALA A 138 -9.68 6.01 -6.20
C ALA A 138 -9.06 7.20 -5.44
N ASP A 139 -9.63 7.55 -4.28
CA ASP A 139 -9.12 8.60 -3.41
C ASP A 139 -7.67 8.32 -2.97
N ALA A 140 -7.41 7.07 -2.58
CA ALA A 140 -6.09 6.60 -2.18
C ALA A 140 -5.04 6.60 -3.30
N LEU A 141 -5.48 6.52 -4.56
CA LEU A 141 -4.63 6.58 -5.75
C LEU A 141 -4.57 8.00 -6.34
N GLY A 142 -5.33 8.96 -5.79
CA GLY A 142 -5.45 10.31 -6.33
C GLY A 142 -6.12 10.35 -7.71
N VAL A 143 -7.06 9.45 -7.97
CA VAL A 143 -7.82 9.42 -9.22
C VAL A 143 -9.16 10.12 -9.03
N GLU A 144 -9.34 11.25 -9.69
CA GLU A 144 -10.53 12.11 -9.55
C GLU A 144 -11.77 11.53 -10.25
N HIS A 145 -11.58 10.92 -11.43
CA HIS A 145 -12.68 10.46 -12.26
C HIS A 145 -12.92 8.95 -12.08
N VAL A 146 -14.16 8.61 -11.71
CA VAL A 146 -14.59 7.21 -11.56
C VAL A 146 -15.89 7.00 -12.35
N LEU A 147 -15.84 6.08 -13.30
CA LEU A 147 -17.00 5.53 -14.00
C LEU A 147 -17.39 4.22 -13.29
N PHE A 148 -18.59 4.16 -12.73
CA PHE A 148 -19.10 3.03 -11.94
C PHE A 148 -20.55 2.71 -12.33
N THR A 149 -21.01 1.49 -12.00
CA THR A 149 -22.43 1.12 -12.17
C THR A 149 -23.32 1.91 -11.21
N PRO A 150 -24.25 2.76 -11.70
CA PRO A 150 -25.09 3.57 -10.83
C PRO A 150 -26.12 2.71 -10.10
N LEU A 151 -26.37 3.03 -8.82
CA LEU A 151 -27.42 2.39 -8.03
C LEU A 151 -28.50 3.42 -7.74
N GLU A 152 -29.76 3.00 -7.79
CA GLU A 152 -30.90 3.87 -7.52
C GLU A 152 -30.97 4.19 -6.02
N VAL A 153 -31.00 5.49 -5.70
CA VAL A 153 -31.05 6.04 -4.35
C VAL A 153 -32.29 6.91 -4.22
N VAL A 154 -33.05 6.71 -3.15
CA VAL A 154 -34.22 7.53 -2.78
C VAL A 154 -34.03 8.01 -1.34
N ASP A 155 -34.06 9.33 -1.13
CA ASP A 155 -33.85 9.97 0.17
C ASP A 155 -32.55 9.52 0.89
N GLY A 156 -31.47 9.34 0.13
CA GLY A 156 -30.17 8.88 0.64
C GLY A 156 -30.10 7.38 0.99
N VAL A 157 -31.12 6.60 0.63
CA VAL A 157 -31.22 5.16 0.90
C VAL A 157 -31.26 4.36 -0.40
N LEU A 158 -30.47 3.28 -0.47
CA LEU A 158 -30.42 2.44 -1.66
C LEU A 158 -31.69 1.58 -1.80
N THR A 159 -32.25 1.56 -3.01
CA THR A 159 -33.38 0.67 -3.34
C THR A 159 -32.94 -0.77 -3.60
N GLY A 160 -31.64 -0.96 -3.90
CA GLY A 160 -31.03 -2.21 -4.33
C GLY A 160 -31.18 -2.53 -5.83
N ARG A 161 -31.61 -1.55 -6.64
CA ARG A 161 -31.68 -1.65 -8.11
C ARG A 161 -30.55 -0.86 -8.76
N VAL A 162 -30.15 -1.29 -9.95
CA VAL A 162 -29.23 -0.54 -10.83
C VAL A 162 -30.03 0.59 -11.49
N ASP A 163 -29.46 1.79 -11.52
CA ASP A 163 -30.03 2.96 -12.21
C ASP A 163 -29.34 3.12 -13.58
N GLY A 164 -30.07 2.85 -14.66
CA GLY A 164 -29.52 2.87 -16.02
C GLY A 164 -28.75 1.62 -16.43
N LYS A 165 -27.71 1.80 -17.27
CA LYS A 165 -26.91 0.70 -17.86
C LYS A 165 -25.74 0.36 -16.95
N SER A 166 -25.51 -0.93 -16.71
CA SER A 166 -24.33 -1.43 -16.00
C SER A 166 -23.05 -1.13 -16.81
N LEU A 167 -21.96 -0.80 -16.12
CA LEU A 167 -20.66 -0.56 -16.74
C LEU A 167 -19.92 -1.87 -17.01
N TRP A 168 -20.52 -2.69 -17.88
CA TRP A 168 -20.00 -3.99 -18.26
C TRP A 168 -20.09 -4.16 -19.78
N ARG A 169 -19.07 -4.76 -20.39
CA ARG A 169 -18.93 -4.89 -21.86
C ARG A 169 -19.17 -3.56 -22.59
N SER A 170 -20.19 -3.52 -23.46
CA SER A 170 -20.58 -2.35 -24.24
C SER A 170 -20.93 -1.16 -23.35
N GLY A 171 -21.51 -1.36 -22.16
CA GLY A 171 -21.85 -0.26 -21.25
C GLY A 171 -20.63 0.49 -20.76
N LYS A 172 -19.50 -0.22 -20.57
CA LYS A 172 -18.22 0.38 -20.19
C LYS A 172 -17.59 1.15 -21.36
N ALA A 173 -17.68 0.61 -22.57
CA ALA A 173 -17.21 1.27 -23.78
C ALA A 173 -18.02 2.56 -24.05
N ASP A 174 -19.35 2.49 -23.95
CA ASP A 174 -20.25 3.63 -24.12
C ASP A 174 -19.97 4.73 -23.09
N ALA A 175 -19.81 4.37 -21.82
CA ALA A 175 -19.46 5.33 -20.77
C ALA A 175 -18.10 5.99 -21.00
N THR A 176 -17.14 5.23 -21.55
CA THR A 176 -15.82 5.75 -21.90
C THR A 176 -15.88 6.72 -23.08
N HIS A 177 -16.64 6.40 -24.13
CA HIS A 177 -16.87 7.32 -25.25
C HIS A 177 -17.59 8.60 -24.79
N ALA A 178 -18.63 8.48 -23.97
CA ALA A 178 -19.33 9.63 -23.42
C ALA A 178 -18.38 10.53 -22.60
N PHE A 179 -17.51 9.93 -21.77
CA PHE A 179 -16.50 10.68 -21.03
C PHE A 179 -15.50 11.38 -21.94
N ILE A 180 -15.02 10.70 -22.99
CA ILE A 180 -14.10 11.25 -23.98
C ILE A 180 -14.70 12.49 -24.65
N ASP A 181 -15.96 12.40 -25.09
CA ASP A 181 -16.66 13.50 -25.75
C ASP A 181 -16.92 14.67 -24.79
N GLU A 182 -17.36 14.39 -23.56
CA GLU A 182 -17.67 15.41 -22.55
C GLU A 182 -16.44 16.21 -22.11
N HIS A 183 -15.29 15.54 -21.95
CA HIS A 183 -14.07 16.15 -21.43
C HIS A 183 -13.08 16.59 -22.51
N GLY A 184 -13.44 16.44 -23.80
CA GLY A 184 -12.59 16.86 -24.93
C GLY A 184 -11.29 16.06 -25.02
N ILE A 185 -11.34 14.76 -24.72
CA ILE A 185 -10.18 13.88 -24.70
C ILE A 185 -9.81 13.43 -26.13
N ASP A 186 -8.52 13.39 -26.45
CA ASP A 186 -7.98 12.78 -27.66
C ASP A 186 -7.91 11.25 -27.49
N GLY A 187 -9.02 10.57 -27.81
CA GLY A 187 -9.14 9.10 -27.76
C GLY A 187 -7.99 8.35 -28.47
N PRO A 188 -7.62 8.70 -29.72
CA PRO A 188 -6.48 8.09 -30.42
C PRO A 188 -5.12 8.20 -29.70
N ARG A 189 -4.88 9.27 -28.92
CA ARG A 189 -3.65 9.43 -28.12
C ARG A 189 -3.76 8.85 -26.71
N SER A 190 -4.96 8.47 -26.28
CA SER A 190 -5.27 7.98 -24.94
C SER A 190 -4.98 6.48 -24.76
N TYR A 191 -5.07 6.02 -23.51
CA TYR A 191 -4.68 4.68 -23.07
C TYR A 191 -5.84 3.96 -22.37
N THR A 192 -5.91 2.65 -22.53
CA THR A 192 -6.87 1.78 -21.83
C THR A 192 -6.18 0.54 -21.28
N TYR A 193 -6.56 0.13 -20.07
CA TYR A 193 -6.01 -1.02 -19.36
C TYR A 193 -7.14 -1.90 -18.80
N SER A 194 -7.16 -3.18 -19.16
CA SER A 194 -8.12 -4.16 -18.60
C SER A 194 -7.60 -5.61 -18.66
N ASN A 195 -8.15 -6.49 -17.83
CA ASN A 195 -7.86 -7.93 -17.77
C ASN A 195 -8.96 -8.84 -18.37
N GLY A 196 -10.20 -8.37 -18.50
CA GLY A 196 -11.34 -9.22 -18.87
C GLY A 196 -11.54 -9.36 -20.37
N GLY A 197 -11.89 -10.56 -20.85
CA GLY A 197 -12.30 -10.78 -22.24
C GLY A 197 -13.52 -9.96 -22.65
N GLU A 198 -14.41 -9.68 -21.70
CA GLU A 198 -15.58 -8.81 -21.84
C GLU A 198 -15.22 -7.35 -22.18
N ASP A 199 -14.02 -6.92 -21.83
CA ASP A 199 -13.56 -5.54 -21.96
C ASP A 199 -12.83 -5.28 -23.29
N ALA A 200 -12.95 -6.19 -24.26
CA ALA A 200 -12.35 -5.99 -25.58
C ALA A 200 -12.89 -4.75 -26.31
N GLU A 201 -14.16 -4.40 -26.13
CA GLU A 201 -14.73 -3.16 -26.67
C GLU A 201 -14.23 -1.94 -25.90
N PHE A 202 -14.18 -2.03 -24.56
CA PHE A 202 -13.62 -0.99 -23.70
C PHE A 202 -12.16 -0.67 -24.05
N LEU A 203 -11.32 -1.69 -24.26
CA LEU A 203 -9.93 -1.49 -24.69
C LEU A 203 -9.85 -0.76 -26.04
N ALA A 204 -10.74 -1.09 -26.99
CA ALA A 204 -10.72 -0.51 -28.32
C ALA A 204 -11.19 0.96 -28.40
N THR A 205 -11.66 1.55 -27.30
CA THR A 205 -12.11 2.96 -27.23
C THR A 205 -10.96 3.96 -27.41
N THR A 206 -9.70 3.55 -27.21
CA THR A 206 -8.53 4.43 -27.32
C THR A 206 -7.46 3.85 -28.25
N GLY A 207 -6.51 4.69 -28.67
CA GLY A 207 -5.44 4.27 -29.59
C GLY A 207 -4.30 3.47 -28.95
N ASN A 208 -4.20 3.44 -27.62
CA ASN A 208 -3.14 2.71 -26.90
C ASN A 208 -3.68 1.64 -25.93
N PRO A 209 -4.42 0.62 -26.41
CA PRO A 209 -4.92 -0.45 -25.57
C PRO A 209 -3.80 -1.30 -25.00
N THR A 210 -3.96 -1.75 -23.76
CA THR A 210 -3.03 -2.67 -23.10
C THR A 210 -3.80 -3.69 -22.30
N ALA A 211 -3.65 -4.95 -22.67
CA ALA A 211 -4.21 -6.07 -21.92
C ALA A 211 -3.35 -6.31 -20.67
N THR A 212 -3.90 -6.01 -19.50
CA THR A 212 -3.22 -6.06 -18.21
C THR A 212 -3.73 -7.26 -17.43
N ASN A 213 -2.86 -8.19 -17.07
CA ASN A 213 -3.24 -9.47 -16.46
C ASN A 213 -4.35 -10.24 -17.23
N PRO A 214 -4.31 -10.30 -18.59
CA PRO A 214 -5.46 -10.81 -19.33
C PRO A 214 -5.77 -12.26 -18.99
N ASP A 215 -7.07 -12.54 -18.91
CA ASP A 215 -7.63 -13.89 -18.91
C ASP A 215 -7.33 -14.62 -20.24
N GLY A 216 -7.76 -15.87 -20.36
CA GLY A 216 -7.50 -16.67 -21.57
C GLY A 216 -8.15 -16.09 -22.84
N THR A 217 -9.32 -15.46 -22.72
CA THR A 217 -10.06 -14.87 -23.84
C THR A 217 -9.38 -13.59 -24.29
N LEU A 218 -9.06 -12.68 -23.37
CA LEU A 218 -8.39 -11.43 -23.66
C LEU A 218 -6.95 -11.66 -24.14
N ASP A 219 -6.23 -12.65 -23.63
CA ASP A 219 -4.87 -12.98 -24.10
C ASP A 219 -4.89 -13.35 -25.59
N ARG A 220 -5.87 -14.16 -26.02
CA ARG A 220 -6.07 -14.48 -27.44
C ARG A 220 -6.40 -13.24 -28.27
N ILE A 221 -7.38 -12.43 -27.84
CA ILE A 221 -7.78 -11.20 -28.55
C ILE A 221 -6.60 -10.24 -28.66
N ALA A 222 -5.84 -10.05 -27.58
CA ALA A 222 -4.68 -9.18 -27.55
C ALA A 222 -3.59 -9.65 -28.52
N ARG A 223 -3.35 -10.97 -28.64
CA ARG A 223 -2.40 -11.51 -29.63
C ARG A 223 -2.88 -11.30 -31.06
N GLU A 224 -4.15 -11.55 -31.33
CA GLU A 224 -4.75 -11.36 -32.66
C GLU A 224 -4.71 -9.90 -33.10
N ARG A 225 -5.05 -8.98 -32.20
CA ARG A 225 -5.05 -7.52 -32.42
C ARG A 225 -3.68 -6.87 -32.20
N LYS A 226 -2.66 -7.64 -31.84
CA LYS A 226 -1.30 -7.19 -31.50
C LYS A 226 -1.26 -6.13 -30.40
N TRP A 227 -2.20 -6.19 -29.46
CA TRP A 227 -2.19 -5.34 -28.28
C TRP A 227 -1.06 -5.75 -27.32
N PRO A 228 -0.34 -4.79 -26.72
CA PRO A 228 0.61 -5.07 -25.66
C PRO A 228 -0.04 -5.82 -24.50
N ILE A 229 0.65 -6.86 -24.03
CA ILE A 229 0.27 -7.62 -22.84
C ILE A 229 1.23 -7.28 -21.70
N LEU A 230 0.65 -6.87 -20.58
CA LEU A 230 1.33 -6.56 -19.33
C LEU A 230 0.87 -7.55 -18.25
N ARG A 231 1.80 -8.12 -17.48
CA ARG A 231 1.47 -9.08 -16.41
C ARG A 231 2.17 -8.67 -15.12
N PHE A 232 1.36 -8.49 -14.08
CA PHE A 232 1.79 -8.13 -12.74
C PHE A 232 1.96 -9.37 -11.89
N ARG A 233 2.74 -9.23 -10.81
CA ARG A 233 2.90 -10.30 -9.85
C ARG A 233 1.61 -10.46 -9.03
N PRO A 234 1.01 -11.67 -8.97
CA PRO A 234 -0.23 -11.88 -8.23
C PRO A 234 -0.13 -11.48 -6.76
N ARG A 235 -1.17 -10.79 -6.25
CA ARG A 235 -1.30 -10.39 -4.84
C ARG A 235 -2.29 -11.24 -4.04
N GLY A 236 -2.75 -12.36 -4.59
CA GLY A 236 -3.62 -13.35 -3.91
C GLY A 236 -2.95 -14.05 -2.72
N THR A 237 -3.70 -14.86 -1.97
CA THR A 237 -3.24 -15.51 -0.73
C THR A 237 -1.88 -16.19 -0.89
N PRO A 238 -0.87 -15.88 -0.06
CA PRO A 238 0.46 -16.49 -0.15
C PRO A 238 0.38 -18.02 -0.07
N GLY A 239 1.20 -18.71 -0.86
CA GLY A 239 1.19 -20.16 -0.94
C GLY A 239 1.89 -20.84 0.25
N VAL A 240 1.94 -22.18 0.22
CA VAL A 240 2.62 -22.98 1.26
C VAL A 240 4.10 -22.58 1.39
N LYS A 241 4.76 -22.25 0.27
CA LYS A 241 6.15 -21.80 0.26
C LYS A 241 6.35 -20.52 1.06
N GLU A 242 5.47 -19.54 0.88
CA GLU A 242 5.48 -18.28 1.62
C GLU A 242 5.17 -18.51 3.11
N ALA A 243 4.27 -19.43 3.44
CA ALA A 243 4.00 -19.81 4.82
C ALA A 243 5.24 -20.41 5.51
N VAL A 244 5.94 -21.34 4.84
CA VAL A 244 7.20 -21.92 5.35
C VAL A 244 8.27 -20.85 5.53
N ARG A 245 8.45 -19.96 4.54
CA ARG A 245 9.39 -18.83 4.64
C ARG A 245 9.06 -17.89 5.78
N THR A 246 7.78 -17.61 5.99
CA THR A 246 7.31 -16.77 7.09
C THR A 246 7.68 -17.40 8.44
N ALA A 247 7.36 -18.68 8.63
CA ALA A 247 7.70 -19.42 9.84
C ALA A 247 9.22 -19.46 10.07
N ALA A 248 10.01 -19.71 9.02
CA ALA A 248 11.46 -19.70 9.07
C ALA A 248 12.02 -18.31 9.45
N ALA A 249 11.48 -17.23 8.87
CA ALA A 249 11.89 -15.86 9.17
C ALA A 249 11.65 -15.49 10.65
N TYR A 250 10.49 -15.84 11.21
CA TYR A 250 10.24 -15.66 12.65
C TYR A 250 11.13 -16.57 13.51
N GLY A 251 11.34 -17.81 13.08
CA GLY A 251 12.28 -18.73 13.72
C GLY A 251 13.71 -18.18 13.75
N GLY A 252 14.15 -17.50 12.70
CA GLY A 252 15.44 -16.81 12.63
C GLY A 252 15.57 -15.70 13.68
N ILE A 253 14.51 -14.90 13.88
CA ILE A 253 14.50 -13.88 14.94
C ILE A 253 14.63 -14.54 16.31
N VAL A 254 13.81 -15.55 16.61
CA VAL A 254 13.87 -16.27 17.90
C VAL A 254 15.24 -16.92 18.11
N GLY A 255 15.81 -17.54 17.08
CA GLY A 255 17.15 -18.12 17.11
C GLY A 255 18.21 -17.07 17.45
N SER A 256 18.13 -15.90 16.81
CA SER A 256 19.07 -14.79 17.06
C SER A 256 19.01 -14.25 18.50
N VAL A 257 17.83 -14.27 19.14
CA VAL A 257 17.68 -13.94 20.56
C VAL A 257 18.51 -14.87 21.44
N TRP A 258 18.40 -16.19 21.24
CA TRP A 258 19.20 -17.16 21.99
C TRP A 258 20.70 -17.01 21.73
N THR A 259 21.10 -16.86 20.46
CA THR A 259 22.50 -16.65 20.09
C THR A 259 23.06 -15.38 20.71
N GLY A 260 22.35 -14.25 20.60
CA GLY A 260 22.79 -12.97 21.14
C GLY A 260 22.83 -12.95 22.66
N LEU A 261 21.86 -13.55 23.36
CA LEU A 261 21.94 -13.72 24.81
C LEU A 261 23.15 -14.57 25.21
N GLY A 262 23.44 -15.67 24.50
CA GLY A 262 24.62 -16.49 24.74
C GLY A 262 25.93 -15.71 24.56
N LEU A 263 26.09 -14.99 23.45
CA LEU A 263 27.25 -14.14 23.19
C LEU A 263 27.37 -13.02 24.24
N GLY A 264 26.25 -12.42 24.64
CA GLY A 264 26.20 -11.40 25.68
C GLY A 264 26.65 -11.92 27.04
N LEU A 265 26.25 -13.14 27.41
CA LEU A 265 26.68 -13.79 28.65
C LEU A 265 28.18 -14.11 28.64
N VAL A 266 28.69 -14.66 27.53
CA VAL A 266 30.12 -14.95 27.36
C VAL A 266 30.96 -13.67 27.46
N ASN A 267 30.52 -12.59 26.83
CA ASN A 267 31.22 -11.31 26.83
C ASN A 267 30.85 -10.39 28.01
N ARG A 268 29.94 -10.83 28.89
CA ARG A 268 29.37 -10.04 30.00
C ARG A 268 28.91 -8.63 29.57
N SER A 269 28.35 -8.53 28.37
CA SER A 269 28.01 -7.25 27.74
C SER A 269 26.60 -7.28 27.17
N ARG A 270 25.73 -6.44 27.72
CA ARG A 270 24.38 -6.23 27.19
C ARG A 270 24.41 -5.66 25.78
N LYS A 271 25.39 -4.79 25.47
CA LYS A 271 25.57 -4.22 24.14
C LYS A 271 25.88 -5.30 23.11
N VAL A 272 26.84 -6.20 23.41
CA VAL A 272 27.16 -7.35 22.54
C VAL A 272 25.92 -8.22 22.32
N ALA A 273 25.10 -8.44 23.36
CA ALA A 273 23.86 -9.18 23.21
C ALA A 273 22.92 -8.51 22.21
N LEU A 274 22.61 -7.23 22.41
CA LEU A 274 21.68 -6.47 21.57
C LEU A 274 22.15 -6.36 20.13
N ASP A 275 23.42 -5.99 19.92
CA ASP A 275 23.99 -5.85 18.58
C ASP A 275 23.96 -7.20 17.84
N SER A 276 24.22 -8.30 18.53
CA SER A 276 24.14 -9.64 17.94
C SER A 276 22.72 -10.02 17.55
N ILE A 277 21.73 -9.75 18.43
CA ILE A 277 20.31 -10.04 18.14
C ILE A 277 19.86 -9.23 16.91
N MET A 278 20.16 -7.93 16.87
CA MET A 278 19.73 -7.06 15.77
C MET A 278 20.42 -7.45 14.46
N ASN A 279 21.72 -7.68 14.47
CA ASN A 279 22.49 -7.98 13.25
C ASN A 279 22.17 -9.36 12.69
N ILE A 280 22.32 -10.40 13.52
CA ILE A 280 22.08 -11.78 13.10
C ILE A 280 20.59 -11.98 12.82
N GLY A 281 19.73 -11.45 13.69
CA GLY A 281 18.28 -11.59 13.56
C GLY A 281 17.74 -10.98 12.29
N SER A 282 18.16 -9.75 11.96
CA SER A 282 17.73 -9.09 10.73
C SER A 282 18.26 -9.81 9.48
N ASP A 283 19.55 -10.14 9.42
CA ASP A 283 20.15 -10.83 8.28
C ASP A 283 19.52 -12.20 8.03
N VAL A 284 19.41 -13.04 9.07
CA VAL A 284 18.85 -14.39 8.97
C VAL A 284 17.35 -14.34 8.66
N SER A 285 16.60 -13.46 9.32
CA SER A 285 15.15 -13.36 9.10
C SER A 285 14.82 -12.94 7.67
N LEU A 286 15.51 -11.92 7.15
CA LEU A 286 15.30 -11.44 5.77
C LEU A 286 15.74 -12.49 4.74
N ALA A 287 16.88 -13.16 4.96
CA ALA A 287 17.34 -14.22 4.07
C ALA A 287 16.35 -15.41 4.02
N LEU A 288 15.83 -15.85 5.17
CA LEU A 288 14.83 -16.94 5.24
C LEU A 288 13.48 -16.52 4.66
N ALA A 289 13.10 -15.24 4.76
CA ALA A 289 11.94 -14.68 4.07
C ALA A 289 12.14 -14.61 2.53
N GLY A 290 13.38 -14.72 2.05
CA GLY A 290 13.74 -14.48 0.66
C GLY A 290 13.62 -13.02 0.27
N ILE A 291 13.91 -12.11 1.20
CA ILE A 291 13.86 -10.67 1.00
C ILE A 291 15.28 -10.15 0.82
N ASP A 292 15.56 -9.61 -0.35
CA ASP A 292 16.78 -8.87 -0.65
C ASP A 292 16.61 -7.39 -0.29
N VAL A 293 17.63 -6.78 0.33
CA VAL A 293 17.58 -5.37 0.74
C VAL A 293 18.68 -4.62 0.02
N ARG A 294 18.29 -3.69 -0.85
CA ARG A 294 19.22 -2.82 -1.58
C ARG A 294 19.24 -1.46 -0.91
N VAL A 295 20.40 -1.07 -0.38
CA VAL A 295 20.58 0.17 0.36
C VAL A 295 21.34 1.18 -0.50
N ARG A 296 20.83 2.41 -0.58
CA ARG A 296 21.48 3.58 -1.17
C ARG A 296 21.77 4.61 -0.09
N GLY A 297 22.87 5.33 -0.22
CA GLY A 297 23.31 6.31 0.78
C GLY A 297 23.68 5.66 2.12
N GLU A 298 24.13 4.41 2.13
CA GLU A 298 24.40 3.66 3.37
C GLU A 298 25.33 4.41 4.33
N ALA A 299 26.30 5.18 3.83
CA ALA A 299 27.19 6.02 4.65
C ALA A 299 26.42 7.00 5.56
N ASN A 300 25.33 7.60 5.09
CA ASN A 300 24.46 8.50 5.87
C ASN A 300 23.83 7.79 7.07
N ALA A 301 23.71 6.46 7.02
CA ALA A 301 23.23 5.68 8.15
C ALA A 301 24.22 5.67 9.32
N TRP A 302 25.50 5.99 9.10
CA TRP A 302 26.61 5.80 10.04
C TRP A 302 27.36 7.07 10.41
N GLU A 303 27.51 8.00 9.46
CA GLU A 303 28.39 9.16 9.63
C GLU A 303 27.92 10.13 10.72
N HIS A 304 26.61 10.25 10.93
CA HIS A 304 26.02 11.23 11.84
C HIS A 304 25.18 10.55 12.91
N ARG A 305 25.82 10.12 14.01
CA ARG A 305 25.17 9.51 15.18
C ARG A 305 25.63 10.17 16.49
N PRO A 306 24.74 10.35 17.48
CA PRO A 306 23.32 9.99 17.48
C PRO A 306 22.48 10.88 16.54
N ALA A 307 21.42 10.31 15.98
CA ALA A 307 20.47 11.01 15.13
C ALA A 307 19.03 10.52 15.33
N VAL A 308 18.07 11.32 14.85
CA VAL A 308 16.68 10.87 14.70
C VAL A 308 16.49 10.36 13.27
N PHE A 309 16.44 9.05 13.11
CA PHE A 309 16.14 8.40 11.83
C PHE A 309 14.62 8.38 11.63
N ILE A 310 14.13 9.11 10.64
CA ILE A 310 12.72 9.08 10.26
C ILE A 310 12.50 8.12 9.10
N PHE A 311 11.36 7.42 9.04
CA PHE A 311 11.04 6.51 7.94
C PHE A 311 9.56 6.49 7.60
N ASN A 312 9.23 6.30 6.32
CA ASN A 312 7.84 6.06 5.90
C ASN A 312 7.40 4.66 6.33
N HIS A 313 6.19 4.53 6.88
CA HIS A 313 5.80 3.32 7.59
C HIS A 313 4.76 2.52 6.80
N GLN A 314 5.19 1.44 6.15
CA GLN A 314 4.34 0.65 5.26
C GLN A 314 4.19 -0.80 5.71
N SER A 315 5.10 -1.32 6.54
CA SER A 315 5.15 -2.74 6.88
C SER A 315 5.45 -3.01 8.36
N GLN A 316 5.13 -4.23 8.80
CA GLN A 316 5.67 -4.76 10.06
C GLN A 316 7.16 -5.12 9.93
N LEU A 317 7.68 -5.21 8.70
CA LEU A 317 9.09 -5.44 8.43
C LEU A 317 9.96 -4.21 8.65
N ASP A 318 9.40 -3.00 8.69
CA ASP A 318 10.18 -1.75 8.75
C ASP A 318 11.22 -1.76 9.89
N PRO A 319 10.93 -2.20 11.14
CA PRO A 319 11.95 -2.30 12.18
C PRO A 319 13.06 -3.32 11.88
N VAL A 320 12.74 -4.43 11.19
CA VAL A 320 13.74 -5.45 10.79
C VAL A 320 14.63 -4.91 9.67
N LEU A 321 14.06 -4.17 8.72
CA LEU A 321 14.79 -3.46 7.67
C LEU A 321 15.70 -2.38 8.26
N LEU A 322 15.22 -1.62 9.24
CA LEU A 322 16.04 -0.63 9.94
C LEU A 322 17.13 -1.28 10.77
N ALA A 323 16.89 -2.44 11.42
CA ALA A 323 17.96 -3.19 12.08
C ALA A 323 19.04 -3.66 11.08
N LYS A 324 18.64 -4.07 9.88
CA LYS A 324 19.55 -4.44 8.78
C LYS A 324 20.38 -3.25 8.29
N VAL A 325 19.80 -2.05 8.26
CA VAL A 325 20.47 -0.83 7.77
C VAL A 325 21.30 -0.15 8.86
N LEU A 326 20.82 -0.11 10.11
CA LEU A 326 21.43 0.66 11.21
C LEU A 326 22.30 -0.16 12.15
N ARG A 327 22.22 -1.50 12.12
CA ARG A 327 22.99 -2.52 12.86
C ARG A 327 23.05 -2.39 14.39
N HIS A 328 23.57 -1.28 14.91
CA HIS A 328 23.81 -1.03 16.34
C HIS A 328 23.50 0.42 16.74
N ASP A 329 23.54 0.71 18.05
CA ASP A 329 23.41 2.06 18.63
C ASP A 329 22.13 2.82 18.24
N PHE A 330 21.02 2.09 18.10
CA PHE A 330 19.70 2.68 17.90
C PHE A 330 18.62 1.98 18.74
N THR A 331 17.52 2.70 19.00
CA THR A 331 16.30 2.14 19.58
C THR A 331 15.06 2.72 18.90
N GLY A 332 13.88 2.14 19.15
CA GLY A 332 12.64 2.56 18.52
C GLY A 332 11.61 3.10 19.51
N ILE A 333 10.78 4.03 19.03
CA ILE A 333 9.55 4.44 19.74
C ILE A 333 8.39 3.57 19.26
N THR A 334 7.84 2.77 20.15
CA THR A 334 6.76 1.82 19.81
C THR A 334 5.46 2.13 20.55
N LYS A 335 4.36 1.54 20.08
CA LYS A 335 3.04 1.68 20.70
C LYS A 335 3.03 0.99 22.07
N LYS A 336 2.33 1.57 23.06
CA LYS A 336 2.24 1.00 24.41
C LYS A 336 1.77 -0.46 24.43
N GLU A 337 0.85 -0.82 23.54
CA GLU A 337 0.31 -2.18 23.41
C GLU A 337 1.36 -3.20 22.97
N MET A 338 2.45 -2.78 22.31
CA MET A 338 3.55 -3.68 21.96
C MET A 338 4.30 -4.21 23.19
N ALA A 339 4.13 -3.55 24.35
CA ALA A 339 4.70 -4.04 25.61
C ALA A 339 4.09 -5.38 26.04
N THR A 340 2.86 -5.69 25.62
CA THR A 340 2.15 -6.92 25.98
C THR A 340 2.31 -8.04 24.96
N ASP A 341 2.96 -7.78 23.82
CA ASP A 341 3.24 -8.80 22.82
C ASP A 341 4.21 -9.86 23.40
N PRO A 342 3.87 -11.15 23.36
CA PRO A 342 4.66 -12.20 24.00
C PRO A 342 6.00 -12.47 23.30
N LEU A 343 6.12 -12.14 22.00
CA LEU A 343 7.32 -12.36 21.21
C LEU A 343 8.24 -11.13 21.24
N PHE A 344 7.68 -9.95 20.95
CA PHE A 344 8.45 -8.72 20.78
C PHE A 344 8.55 -7.88 22.05
N GLY A 345 7.57 -7.95 22.95
CA GLY A 345 7.54 -7.12 24.17
C GLY A 345 8.78 -7.28 25.05
N PRO A 346 9.21 -8.51 25.41
CA PRO A 346 10.44 -8.74 26.17
C PRO A 346 11.70 -8.22 25.46
N LEU A 347 11.83 -8.47 24.16
CA LEU A 347 12.99 -8.04 23.38
C LEU A 347 13.08 -6.51 23.29
N LEU A 348 11.96 -5.83 23.04
CA LEU A 348 11.91 -4.37 22.96
C LEU A 348 12.26 -3.72 24.31
N ARG A 349 11.79 -4.27 25.43
CA ARG A 349 12.23 -3.83 26.77
C ARG A 349 13.72 -4.05 26.97
N PHE A 350 14.24 -5.21 26.57
CA PHE A 350 15.67 -5.50 26.65
C PHE A 350 16.51 -4.55 25.77
N ALA A 351 15.98 -4.08 24.65
CA ALA A 351 16.59 -3.08 23.78
C ALA A 351 16.38 -1.62 24.23
N GLY A 352 15.71 -1.39 25.36
CA GLY A 352 15.46 -0.04 25.88
C GLY A 352 14.45 0.77 25.06
N ALA A 353 13.56 0.11 24.32
CA ALA A 353 12.54 0.79 23.53
C ALA A 353 11.60 1.63 24.42
N THR A 354 11.25 2.82 23.95
CA THR A 354 10.29 3.69 24.64
C THR A 354 8.87 3.38 24.16
N PHE A 355 7.97 3.09 25.10
CA PHE A 355 6.57 2.75 24.85
C PHE A 355 5.70 3.99 25.02
N VAL A 356 5.07 4.46 23.95
CA VAL A 356 4.26 5.69 23.96
C VAL A 356 2.79 5.38 23.68
N ASP A 357 1.92 6.01 24.45
CA ASP A 357 0.48 6.05 24.20
C ASP A 357 0.19 7.12 23.14
N ARG A 358 -0.22 6.70 21.95
CA ARG A 358 -0.45 7.59 20.80
C ARG A 358 -1.89 8.13 20.76
N GLY A 359 -2.76 7.69 21.66
CA GLY A 359 -4.17 8.10 21.73
C GLY A 359 -4.42 9.38 22.53
N ASN A 360 -3.44 9.87 23.29
CA ASN A 360 -3.56 11.06 24.12
C ASN A 360 -2.57 12.15 23.70
N THR A 361 -3.04 13.09 22.87
CA THR A 361 -2.21 14.15 22.27
C THR A 361 -1.76 15.20 23.30
N GLU A 362 -2.43 15.32 24.46
CA GLU A 362 -2.18 16.36 25.45
C GLU A 362 -0.90 16.13 26.28
N ARG A 363 -0.41 14.88 26.39
CA ARG A 363 0.84 14.55 27.11
C ARG A 363 2.04 14.31 26.19
N ALA A 364 1.92 14.69 24.92
CA ALA A 364 2.92 14.38 23.90
C ALA A 364 4.28 15.06 24.12
N VAL A 365 4.41 16.07 24.98
CA VAL A 365 5.70 16.74 25.26
C VAL A 365 6.46 16.04 26.41
N GLU A 366 5.79 15.69 27.51
CA GLU A 366 6.41 14.94 28.62
C GLU A 366 6.84 13.54 28.19
N ALA A 367 6.09 12.90 27.29
CA ALA A 367 6.41 11.58 26.77
C ALA A 367 7.70 11.52 25.93
N LEU A 368 8.27 12.67 25.53
CA LEU A 368 9.47 12.75 24.68
C LEU A 368 10.77 12.92 25.48
N ALA A 369 10.70 13.35 26.75
CA ALA A 369 11.90 13.58 27.56
C ALA A 369 12.82 12.34 27.67
N PRO A 370 12.30 11.11 27.90
CA PRO A 370 13.15 9.91 27.93
C PRO A 370 13.86 9.62 26.60
N VAL A 371 13.24 10.01 25.48
CA VAL A 371 13.80 9.85 24.13
C VAL A 371 14.94 10.83 23.91
N VAL A 372 14.79 12.08 24.35
CA VAL A 372 15.86 13.08 24.29
C VAL A 372 17.07 12.64 25.12
N ASP A 373 16.83 12.06 26.32
CA ASP A 373 17.92 11.55 27.16
C ASP A 373 18.63 10.34 26.51
N THR A 374 17.90 9.48 25.81
CA THR A 374 18.47 8.36 25.03
C THR A 374 19.42 8.87 23.95
N LEU A 375 19.03 9.92 23.21
CA LEU A 375 19.88 10.56 22.20
C LEU A 375 21.12 11.20 22.84
N ARG A 376 20.97 11.90 23.96
CA ARG A 376 22.11 12.50 24.69
C ARG A 376 23.10 11.46 25.22
N GLN A 377 22.64 10.24 25.48
CA GLN A 377 23.48 9.11 25.87
C GLN A 377 24.17 8.43 24.67
N GLY A 378 24.01 8.95 23.46
CA GLY A 378 24.66 8.46 22.24
C GLY A 378 23.89 7.39 21.48
N THR A 379 22.63 7.09 21.86
CA THR A 379 21.79 6.11 21.15
C THR A 379 20.84 6.80 20.20
N SER A 380 20.90 6.46 18.91
CA SER A 380 20.01 6.98 17.88
C SER A 380 18.57 6.49 18.06
N VAL A 381 17.60 7.18 17.47
CA VAL A 381 16.19 6.79 17.58
C VAL A 381 15.53 6.68 16.21
N ILE A 382 14.80 5.59 15.97
CA ILE A 382 13.95 5.43 14.78
C ILE A 382 12.51 5.85 15.07
N ILE A 383 11.92 6.65 14.19
CA ILE A 383 10.55 7.17 14.34
C ILE A 383 9.84 7.19 12.98
N ALA A 384 8.63 6.62 12.93
CA ALA A 384 7.71 6.85 11.81
C ALA A 384 6.90 8.14 12.06
N PRO A 385 7.18 9.26 11.37
CA PRO A 385 6.51 10.53 11.64
C PRO A 385 5.01 10.49 11.31
N GLU A 386 4.55 9.60 10.43
CA GLU A 386 3.12 9.34 10.13
C GLU A 386 2.35 8.81 11.37
N GLY A 387 3.05 8.13 12.29
CA GLY A 387 2.48 7.58 13.53
C GLY A 387 1.63 6.31 13.37
N THR A 388 1.30 5.90 12.14
CA THR A 388 0.61 4.66 11.80
C THR A 388 1.14 4.08 10.49
N ARG A 389 0.88 2.80 10.23
CA ARG A 389 1.23 2.19 8.94
C ARG A 389 0.28 2.70 7.86
N SER A 390 0.85 3.26 6.79
CA SER A 390 0.12 3.61 5.59
C SER A 390 -0.45 2.34 4.94
N PRO A 391 -1.72 2.35 4.56
CA PRO A 391 -2.34 1.31 3.75
C PRO A 391 -2.01 1.52 2.27
N THR A 392 -1.09 2.40 1.91
CA THR A 392 -0.71 2.62 0.52
C THR A 392 0.80 2.94 0.46
N PRO A 393 1.48 2.73 -0.67
CA PRO A 393 2.77 3.36 -0.93
C PRO A 393 2.87 4.89 -0.78
N GLN A 394 1.76 5.64 -0.61
CA GLN A 394 1.79 7.08 -0.39
C GLN A 394 2.19 7.34 1.05
N ILE A 395 2.97 8.40 1.23
CA ILE A 395 3.26 8.93 2.57
C ILE A 395 2.05 9.73 3.06
N GLY A 396 1.64 9.45 4.30
CA GLY A 396 0.71 10.30 5.03
C GLY A 396 1.39 11.56 5.59
N PRO A 397 0.62 12.48 6.20
CA PRO A 397 1.16 13.67 6.82
C PRO A 397 2.07 13.34 8.02
N PHE A 398 3.17 14.08 8.14
CA PHE A 398 4.18 13.90 9.17
C PHE A 398 3.84 14.69 10.42
N LYS A 399 3.90 14.03 11.58
CA LYS A 399 3.68 14.67 12.88
C LYS A 399 4.95 15.36 13.36
N LYS A 400 4.79 16.47 14.09
CA LYS A 400 5.86 17.32 14.64
C LYS A 400 6.82 16.61 15.63
N GLY A 401 6.42 15.48 16.21
CA GLY A 401 7.10 14.85 17.34
C GLY A 401 8.56 14.49 17.07
N ALA A 402 8.86 13.85 15.93
CA ALA A 402 10.22 13.43 15.58
C ALA A 402 11.18 14.62 15.43
N PHE A 403 10.72 15.67 14.75
CA PHE A 403 11.49 16.89 14.51
C PHE A 403 11.73 17.67 15.80
N ARG A 404 10.71 17.77 16.68
CA ARG A 404 10.89 18.39 18.00
C ARG A 404 11.90 17.64 18.87
N ILE A 405 11.91 16.31 18.83
CA ILE A 405 12.92 15.50 19.54
C ILE A 405 14.32 15.86 19.01
N ALA A 406 14.50 15.87 17.69
CA ALA A 406 15.79 16.19 17.06
C ALA A 406 16.28 17.60 17.46
N MET A 407 15.40 18.60 17.40
CA MET A 407 15.68 19.97 17.84
C MET A 407 16.06 20.03 19.33
N GLN A 408 15.32 19.35 20.23
CA GLN A 408 15.61 19.37 21.67
C GLN A 408 16.89 18.64 22.06
N ALA A 409 17.23 17.57 21.32
CA ALA A 409 18.44 16.81 21.49
C ALA A 409 19.65 17.43 20.78
N GLN A 410 19.44 18.42 19.90
CA GLN A 410 20.47 19.05 19.06
C GLN A 410 21.22 18.01 18.20
N VAL A 411 20.44 17.13 17.55
CA VAL A 411 20.93 16.07 16.66
C VAL A 411 20.24 16.19 15.30
N PRO A 412 20.87 15.77 14.20
CA PRO A 412 20.26 15.83 12.88
C PRO A 412 19.08 14.86 12.76
N VAL A 413 18.19 15.17 11.81
CA VAL A 413 17.19 14.23 11.30
C VAL A 413 17.74 13.54 10.07
N VAL A 414 17.74 12.20 10.03
CA VAL A 414 18.19 11.43 8.87
C VAL A 414 16.99 10.75 8.21
N PRO A 415 16.56 11.18 7.01
CA PRO A 415 15.46 10.55 6.30
C PRO A 415 15.85 9.17 5.75
N VAL A 416 15.04 8.16 6.04
CA VAL A 416 15.12 6.83 5.47
C VAL A 416 13.86 6.57 4.65
N VAL A 417 14.00 6.49 3.33
CA VAL A 417 12.89 6.21 2.41
C VAL A 417 12.90 4.72 2.07
N ILE A 418 11.81 4.04 2.35
CA ILE A 418 11.63 2.60 2.15
C ILE A 418 10.60 2.36 1.05
N ARG A 419 10.96 1.57 0.04
CA ARG A 419 10.09 1.19 -1.07
C ARG A 419 9.87 -0.32 -1.10
N ASN A 420 8.66 -0.73 -1.48
CA ASN A 420 8.21 -2.14 -1.60
C ASN A 420 8.08 -2.90 -0.27
N ALA A 421 8.31 -2.29 0.90
CA ALA A 421 8.18 -3.02 2.17
C ALA A 421 6.76 -3.53 2.42
N GLY A 422 5.74 -2.71 2.09
CA GLY A 422 4.34 -3.14 2.15
C GLY A 422 4.08 -4.37 1.28
N GLU A 423 4.70 -4.46 0.11
CA GLU A 423 4.53 -5.59 -0.80
C GLU A 423 5.02 -6.93 -0.23
N MET A 424 6.03 -6.87 0.65
CA MET A 424 6.59 -8.04 1.30
C MET A 424 5.73 -8.48 2.47
N LEU A 425 5.22 -7.53 3.27
CA LEU A 425 4.30 -7.82 4.36
C LEU A 425 3.35 -6.63 4.59
N TRP A 426 2.16 -6.74 4.02
CA TRP A 426 1.17 -5.66 4.11
C TRP A 426 0.62 -5.49 5.52
N LYS A 427 0.02 -4.34 5.78
CA LYS A 427 -0.74 -4.08 7.01
C LYS A 427 -1.82 -5.16 7.19
N HIS A 428 -1.88 -5.75 8.40
CA HIS A 428 -2.77 -6.87 8.76
C HIS A 428 -2.50 -8.23 8.06
N SER A 429 -1.50 -8.33 7.17
CA SER A 429 -1.05 -9.64 6.68
C SER A 429 -0.21 -10.36 7.75
N THR A 430 -0.37 -11.67 7.84
CA THR A 430 0.45 -12.56 8.68
C THR A 430 1.52 -13.30 7.91
N LEU A 431 1.44 -13.32 6.57
CA LEU A 431 2.33 -14.08 5.69
C LEU A 431 3.21 -13.14 4.86
N LEU A 432 4.50 -13.45 4.86
CA LEU A 432 5.57 -12.76 4.13
C LEU A 432 5.63 -13.21 2.67
N ARG A 433 6.00 -12.27 1.79
CA ARG A 433 6.37 -12.55 0.40
C ARG A 433 7.86 -12.28 0.21
N SER A 434 8.49 -13.09 -0.63
CA SER A 434 9.87 -12.85 -1.07
C SER A 434 9.90 -11.77 -2.14
N GLY A 435 11.00 -11.03 -2.22
CA GLY A 435 11.19 -9.97 -3.20
C GLY A 435 12.34 -9.07 -2.79
N THR A 436 12.32 -7.84 -3.29
CA THR A 436 13.36 -6.86 -3.03
C THR A 436 12.75 -5.62 -2.40
N VAL A 437 13.33 -5.19 -1.28
CA VAL A 437 13.04 -3.92 -0.64
C VAL A 437 14.18 -2.96 -0.96
N ASP A 438 13.82 -1.77 -1.44
CA ASP A 438 14.80 -0.71 -1.67
C ASP A 438 14.75 0.28 -0.51
N VAL A 439 15.92 0.66 -0.01
CA VAL A 439 16.07 1.64 1.06
C VAL A 439 17.02 2.73 0.58
N ALA A 440 16.61 3.98 0.68
CA ALA A 440 17.47 5.14 0.47
C ALA A 440 17.64 5.88 1.80
N VAL A 441 18.88 5.99 2.28
CA VAL A 441 19.22 6.80 3.45
C VAL A 441 19.75 8.13 2.94
N LEU A 442 18.94 9.18 3.11
CA LEU A 442 19.21 10.50 2.57
C LEU A 442 20.17 11.27 3.49
N ASP A 443 20.65 12.40 2.98
CA ASP A 443 21.58 13.26 3.70
C ASP A 443 20.97 13.75 5.03
N PRO A 444 21.79 13.89 6.08
CA PRO A 444 21.34 14.41 7.36
C PRO A 444 20.84 15.85 7.21
N ILE A 445 19.67 16.10 7.78
CA ILE A 445 19.06 17.42 7.86
C ILE A 445 19.47 18.04 9.19
N ASP A 446 20.24 19.12 9.12
CA ASP A 446 20.56 19.93 10.29
C ASP A 446 19.32 20.73 10.74
N VAL A 447 18.99 20.58 12.02
CA VAL A 447 17.83 21.21 12.66
C VAL A 447 18.25 22.25 13.71
N SER A 448 19.55 22.55 13.83
CA SER A 448 20.11 23.48 14.81
C SER A 448 19.48 24.88 14.75
N GLU A 449 19.21 25.37 13.53
CA GLU A 449 18.63 26.69 13.26
C GLU A 449 17.10 26.69 13.13
N TRP A 450 16.44 25.52 13.25
CA TRP A 450 14.99 25.44 13.11
C TRP A 450 14.29 26.08 14.32
N ARG A 451 13.14 26.72 14.09
CA ARG A 451 12.32 27.29 15.15
C ARG A 451 10.97 26.58 15.20
N VAL A 452 10.26 26.74 16.32
CA VAL A 452 8.91 26.15 16.44
C VAL A 452 7.92 26.87 15.51
N SER A 453 8.17 28.13 15.20
CA SER A 453 7.31 28.99 14.37
C SER A 453 7.30 28.62 12.88
N ASP A 454 8.39 28.07 12.36
CA ASP A 454 8.57 27.68 10.95
C ASP A 454 8.61 26.15 10.76
N LEU A 455 8.37 25.37 11.83
CA LEU A 455 8.46 23.92 11.82
C LEU A 455 7.54 23.25 10.79
N ASP A 456 6.33 23.78 10.57
CA ASP A 456 5.40 23.22 9.58
C ASP A 456 5.99 23.30 8.16
N THR A 457 6.63 24.42 7.81
CA THR A 457 7.28 24.61 6.52
C THR A 457 8.42 23.62 6.32
N HIS A 458 9.25 23.41 7.34
CA HIS A 458 10.34 22.43 7.28
C HIS A 458 9.81 21.00 7.15
N ILE A 459 8.74 20.65 7.86
CA ILE A 459 8.10 19.34 7.76
C ILE A 459 7.56 19.09 6.35
N THR A 460 6.87 20.07 5.75
CA THR A 460 6.40 19.96 4.36
C THR A 460 7.56 19.75 3.38
N ALA A 461 8.68 20.47 3.56
CA ALA A 461 9.86 20.26 2.72
C ALA A 461 10.43 18.83 2.86
N VAL A 462 10.37 18.24 4.06
CA VAL A 462 10.76 16.83 4.27
C VAL A 462 9.75 15.86 3.66
N GLU A 463 8.45 16.13 3.72
CA GLU A 463 7.44 15.33 3.02
C GLU A 463 7.67 15.32 1.51
N ASP A 464 7.92 16.49 0.92
CA ASP A 464 8.21 16.64 -0.50
C ASP A 464 9.49 15.89 -0.91
N LEU A 465 10.50 15.89 -0.04
CA LEU A 465 11.70 15.08 -0.23
C LEU A 465 11.37 13.58 -0.33
N TYR A 466 10.53 13.05 0.58
CA TYR A 466 10.08 11.66 0.50
C TYR A 466 9.30 11.36 -0.77
N ARG A 467 8.35 12.24 -1.16
CA ARG A 467 7.56 12.08 -2.39
C ARG A 467 8.48 12.03 -3.61
N LYS A 468 9.39 13.00 -3.72
CA LYS A 468 10.37 13.07 -4.79
C LYS A 468 11.26 11.83 -4.86
N THR A 469 11.78 11.36 -3.73
CA THR A 469 12.62 10.14 -3.72
C THR A 469 11.83 8.89 -4.11
N LEU A 470 10.57 8.78 -3.71
CA LEU A 470 9.70 7.65 -4.10
C LEU A 470 9.40 7.64 -5.61
N THR A 471 9.25 8.82 -6.21
CA THR A 471 9.03 9.00 -7.65
C THR A 471 10.33 8.82 -8.47
N ASP A 472 11.39 9.49 -8.05
CA ASP A 472 12.69 9.55 -8.71
C ASP A 472 13.74 8.82 -7.85
N TRP A 473 13.73 7.49 -7.93
CA TRP A 473 14.58 6.66 -7.10
C TRP A 473 16.07 6.88 -7.41
N PRO A 474 16.95 7.07 -6.39
CA PRO A 474 18.38 7.27 -6.60
C PRO A 474 19.02 6.08 -7.36
N THR A 475 19.74 6.38 -8.43
CA THR A 475 20.35 5.37 -9.31
C THR A 475 21.74 4.91 -8.85
N ALA A 476 22.40 5.65 -7.95
CA ALA A 476 23.76 5.38 -7.46
C ALA A 476 23.74 5.04 -5.97
#